data_AF-A0A6A7CAY0-F1
#
_entry.id   AF-A0A6A7CAY0-F1
#
_cell.length_a   1.000
_cell.length_b   1.000
_cell.length_c   1.000
_cell.angle_alpha   90.00
_cell.angle_beta   90.00
_cell.angle_gamma   90.00
#
_symmetry.space_group_name_H-M   'P 1'
#
loop_
_entity.id
_entity.type
_entity.pdbx_description
1 polymer ?
#
loop_
_entity_poly.entity_id
_entity_poly.type
_entity_poly.pdbx_seq_one_letter_code
_entity_poly.pdbx_strand_id
1 'polypeptide(L)'
;MSTTWSNIQSLVLLLGPILLPRLIAYTRTLTQQQPSTTRRKPPPQLPLALLTLTTLTSLILTLPIFTPTNIYMETSLPLTAPAERLQSRLRRSLTSPEQTYLSFLKEHGPPASKLYSLYGPAAFPSWTDPKDHLGNFIYALPGILTPHLLHLAIMGVVTGRQASRFRGRAVAACIALLGSELFYLHRGEGEFKFWKGRVVRLLGFAGVDVILGGMVLLAREGVSERVEGVRDGMEGLVKTLRGLGCVRNTVVRSSKLRGREGEFWETETDLMRGVFENEGVVVAQKGVLGRIDLEGVREEAGELVDSLLGRRDGTS
;
A
#
# COMPACT_ATOMS: atom_id res chain seq x y z
N MET A 1 24.54 4.10 32.57
CA MET A 1 25.46 4.87 31.71
C MET A 1 25.65 4.09 30.41
N SER A 2 25.43 4.74 29.27
CA SER A 2 25.84 4.43 27.87
C SER A 2 25.60 3.07 27.18
N THR A 3 25.01 2.05 27.80
CA THR A 3 25.00 0.69 27.21
C THR A 3 24.00 0.42 26.08
N THR A 4 22.96 1.24 25.87
CA THR A 4 21.98 0.97 24.80
C THR A 4 22.54 1.20 23.41
N TRP A 5 23.31 2.27 23.21
CA TRP A 5 23.92 2.58 21.91
C TRP A 5 25.05 1.61 21.57
N SER A 6 25.89 1.27 22.55
CA SER A 6 26.96 0.28 22.37
C SER A 6 26.40 -1.09 21.98
N ASN A 7 25.29 -1.53 22.59
CA ASN A 7 24.68 -2.82 22.26
C ASN A 7 24.04 -2.82 20.87
N ILE A 8 23.41 -1.73 20.47
CA ILE A 8 22.86 -1.56 19.11
C ILE A 8 24.02 -1.53 18.09
N GLN A 9 25.11 -0.83 18.39
CA GLN A 9 26.29 -0.76 17.54
C GLN A 9 26.95 -2.14 17.38
N SER A 10 27.07 -2.90 18.47
CA SER A 10 27.56 -4.29 18.42
C SER A 10 26.62 -5.21 17.62
N LEU A 11 25.31 -5.05 17.76
CA LEU A 11 24.32 -5.81 16.96
C LEU A 11 24.40 -5.45 15.47
N VAL A 12 24.54 -4.17 15.14
CA VAL A 12 24.65 -3.69 13.76
C VAL A 12 25.99 -4.09 13.15
N LEU A 13 27.08 -4.11 13.92
CA LEU A 13 28.39 -4.58 13.43
C LEU A 13 28.43 -6.10 13.25
N LEU A 14 27.75 -6.86 14.12
CA LEU A 14 27.71 -8.32 14.06
C LEU A 14 26.72 -8.82 12.97
N LEU A 15 25.51 -8.27 12.93
CA LEU A 15 24.48 -8.67 11.97
C LEU A 15 24.51 -7.87 10.66
N GLY A 16 25.17 -6.71 10.63
CA GLY A 16 25.27 -5.86 9.45
C GLY A 16 25.79 -6.60 8.22
N PRO A 17 26.94 -7.30 8.28
CA PRO A 17 27.47 -8.04 7.14
C PRO A 17 26.55 -9.15 6.61
N ILE A 18 25.62 -9.66 7.45
CA ILE A 18 24.69 -10.74 7.11
C ILE A 18 23.35 -10.18 6.61
N LEU A 19 22.84 -9.12 7.25
CA LEU A 19 21.56 -8.51 6.95
C LEU A 19 21.64 -7.53 5.78
N LEU A 20 22.73 -6.76 5.66
CA LEU A 20 22.90 -5.74 4.61
C LEU A 20 22.83 -6.32 3.19
N PRO A 21 23.54 -7.42 2.82
CA PRO A 21 23.41 -7.99 1.49
C PRO A 21 22.02 -8.55 1.22
N ARG A 22 21.30 -9.03 2.25
CA ARG A 22 19.91 -9.50 2.12
C ARG A 22 18.92 -8.35 1.93
N LEU A 23 19.11 -7.24 2.64
CA LEU A 23 18.34 -6.00 2.45
C LEU A 23 18.58 -5.41 1.06
N ILE A 24 19.82 -5.38 0.58
CA ILE A 24 20.17 -4.91 -0.77
C ILE A 24 19.63 -5.87 -1.85
N ALA A 25 19.67 -7.19 -1.63
CA ALA A 25 19.05 -8.15 -2.54
C ALA A 25 17.51 -8.00 -2.56
N TYR A 26 16.91 -7.65 -1.41
CA TYR A 26 15.48 -7.38 -1.30
C TYR A 26 15.10 -6.09 -2.04
N THR A 27 15.91 -5.03 -1.96
CA THR A 27 15.66 -3.80 -2.73
C THR A 27 15.85 -4.02 -4.23
N ARG A 28 16.86 -4.79 -4.65
CA ARG A 28 17.07 -5.12 -6.07
C ARG A 28 15.95 -5.99 -6.65
N THR A 29 15.37 -6.90 -5.87
CA THR A 29 14.20 -7.69 -6.30
C THR A 29 12.90 -6.86 -6.35
N LEU A 30 12.83 -5.75 -5.60
CA LEU A 30 11.75 -4.77 -5.74
C LEU A 30 11.90 -3.90 -6.99
N THR A 31 13.12 -3.63 -7.44
CA THR A 31 13.40 -2.86 -8.68
C THR A 31 13.29 -3.72 -9.94
N GLN A 32 13.56 -5.03 -9.86
CA GLN A 32 13.42 -5.98 -10.96
C GLN A 32 12.00 -6.57 -11.07
N GLN A 33 10.97 -5.75 -10.92
CA GLN A 33 9.63 -6.15 -11.33
C GLN A 33 9.58 -6.14 -12.86
N GLN A 34 9.79 -7.31 -13.48
CA GLN A 34 9.50 -7.50 -14.89
C GLN A 34 8.10 -6.98 -15.21
N PRO A 35 7.89 -6.27 -16.33
CA PRO A 35 6.55 -5.91 -16.77
C PRO A 35 5.81 -7.22 -17.05
N SER A 36 4.97 -7.63 -16.10
CA SER A 36 4.18 -8.84 -16.24
C SER A 36 3.25 -8.64 -17.42
N THR A 37 3.39 -9.53 -18.40
CA THR A 37 2.57 -9.61 -19.60
C THR A 37 1.09 -9.44 -19.26
N THR A 38 0.45 -8.60 -20.06
CA THR A 38 -0.93 -8.14 -19.97
C THR A 38 -1.93 -9.29 -20.03
N ARG A 39 -2.10 -10.01 -18.91
CA ARG A 39 -3.24 -10.88 -18.68
C ARG A 39 -4.08 -10.23 -17.60
N ARG A 40 -5.32 -9.85 -17.96
CA ARG A 40 -6.37 -9.32 -17.08
C ARG A 40 -6.43 -10.20 -15.82
N LYS A 41 -5.75 -9.79 -14.74
CA LYS A 41 -5.91 -10.46 -13.46
C LYS A 41 -7.32 -10.08 -12.97
N PRO A 42 -8.11 -11.04 -12.46
CA PRO A 42 -9.39 -10.73 -11.85
C PRO A 42 -9.19 -9.67 -10.75
N PRO A 43 -10.23 -8.86 -10.46
CA PRO A 43 -10.14 -7.84 -9.42
C PRO A 43 -9.65 -8.50 -8.12
N PRO A 44 -8.81 -7.81 -7.34
CA PRO A 44 -8.22 -8.36 -6.14
C PRO A 44 -9.27 -8.41 -5.01
N GLN A 45 -10.29 -9.26 -5.17
CA GLN A 45 -11.40 -9.44 -4.24
C GLN A 45 -10.91 -9.99 -2.91
N LEU A 46 -9.96 -10.94 -2.95
CA LEU A 46 -9.40 -11.55 -1.75
C LEU A 46 -8.65 -10.55 -0.85
N PRO A 47 -7.66 -9.77 -1.33
CA PRO A 47 -6.96 -8.82 -0.46
C PRO A 47 -7.87 -7.68 0.02
N LEU A 48 -8.83 -7.22 -0.78
CA LEU A 48 -9.81 -6.24 -0.31
C LEU A 48 -10.73 -6.81 0.78
N ALA A 49 -11.21 -8.06 0.61
CA ALA A 49 -12.01 -8.75 1.62
C ALA A 49 -11.22 -9.02 2.91
N LEU A 50 -9.93 -9.34 2.79
CA LEU A 50 -9.05 -9.51 3.96
C LEU A 50 -8.85 -8.18 4.69
N LEU A 51 -8.57 -7.09 3.97
CA LEU A 51 -8.42 -5.75 4.55
C LEU A 51 -9.71 -5.26 5.23
N THR A 52 -10.88 -5.51 4.63
CA THR A 52 -12.15 -5.14 5.26
C THR A 52 -12.42 -5.98 6.51
N LEU A 53 -12.15 -7.29 6.46
CA LEU A 53 -12.28 -8.17 7.62
C LEU A 53 -11.35 -7.75 8.76
N THR A 54 -10.10 -7.39 8.47
CA THR A 54 -9.11 -7.01 9.47
C THR A 54 -9.40 -5.63 10.06
N THR A 55 -9.87 -4.69 9.23
CA THR A 55 -10.39 -3.39 9.69
C THR A 55 -11.55 -3.59 10.64
N LEU A 56 -12.56 -4.38 10.24
CA LEU A 56 -13.76 -4.60 11.05
C LEU A 56 -13.41 -5.31 12.36
N THR A 57 -12.56 -6.33 12.30
CA THR A 57 -12.08 -7.05 13.49
C THR A 57 -11.34 -6.10 14.44
N SER A 58 -10.45 -5.25 13.90
CA SER A 58 -9.71 -4.28 14.70
C SER A 58 -10.64 -3.27 15.38
N LEU A 59 -11.64 -2.76 14.66
CA LEU A 59 -12.66 -1.86 15.21
C LEU A 59 -13.53 -2.55 16.26
N ILE A 60 -14.00 -3.78 16.01
CA ILE A 60 -14.78 -4.55 16.99
C ILE A 60 -13.96 -4.77 18.28
N LEU A 61 -12.68 -5.10 18.16
CA LEU A 61 -11.80 -5.31 19.31
C LEU A 61 -11.49 -4.03 20.11
N THR A 62 -11.85 -2.84 19.60
CA THR A 62 -11.78 -1.59 20.39
C THR A 62 -12.93 -1.45 21.39
N LEU A 63 -14.02 -2.21 21.23
CA LEU A 63 -15.16 -2.09 22.13
C LEU A 63 -14.78 -2.51 23.56
N PRO A 64 -15.38 -1.90 24.59
CA PRO A 64 -15.10 -2.21 25.99
C PRO A 64 -15.29 -3.69 26.35
N ILE A 65 -16.20 -4.39 25.66
CA ILE A 65 -16.51 -5.81 25.88
C ILE A 65 -15.29 -6.71 25.63
N PHE A 66 -14.41 -6.34 24.69
CA PHE A 66 -13.20 -7.09 24.34
C PHE A 66 -11.94 -6.55 25.02
N THR A 67 -12.09 -5.52 25.85
CA THR A 67 -10.98 -4.87 26.54
C THR A 67 -10.84 -5.50 27.92
N PRO A 68 -9.63 -5.91 28.34
CA PRO A 68 -9.43 -6.45 29.69
C PRO A 68 -9.82 -5.41 30.73
N THR A 69 -10.57 -5.83 31.74
CA THR A 69 -11.07 -4.94 32.78
C THR A 69 -9.92 -4.32 33.57
N ASN A 70 -10.01 -3.02 33.84
CA ASN A 70 -9.06 -2.31 34.66
C ASN A 70 -9.57 -2.24 36.10
N ILE A 71 -8.86 -2.85 37.03
CA ILE A 71 -9.26 -2.95 38.44
C ILE A 71 -9.43 -1.56 39.07
N TYR A 72 -8.58 -0.59 38.73
CA TYR A 72 -8.66 0.78 39.28
C TYR A 72 -9.85 1.55 38.74
N MET A 73 -10.18 1.40 37.45
CA MET A 73 -11.37 2.02 36.87
C MET A 73 -12.66 1.38 37.41
N GLU A 74 -12.68 0.06 37.55
CA GLU A 74 -13.83 -0.67 38.09
C GLU A 74 -14.11 -0.30 39.56
N THR A 75 -13.05 -0.20 40.38
CA THR A 75 -13.18 0.14 41.81
C THR A 75 -13.25 1.65 42.08
N SER A 76 -13.00 2.48 41.06
CA SER A 76 -12.88 3.95 41.16
C SER A 76 -11.88 4.39 42.23
N LEU A 77 -10.77 3.66 42.37
CA LEU A 77 -9.71 3.94 43.33
C LEU A 77 -8.46 4.48 42.62
N PRO A 78 -7.68 5.36 43.29
CA PRO A 78 -6.43 5.89 42.72
C PRO A 78 -5.36 4.78 42.60
N LEU A 79 -4.37 4.96 41.73
CA LEU A 79 -3.24 4.01 41.56
C LEU A 79 -2.43 3.76 42.83
N THR A 80 -2.51 4.66 43.82
CA THR A 80 -1.85 4.55 45.12
C THR A 80 -2.62 3.69 46.13
N ALA A 81 -3.81 3.20 45.77
CA ALA A 81 -4.64 2.40 46.67
C ALA A 81 -3.97 1.05 47.02
N PRO A 82 -4.06 0.61 48.29
CA PRO A 82 -3.54 -0.69 48.72
C PRO A 82 -4.39 -1.85 48.18
N ALA A 83 -3.78 -3.02 48.06
CA ALA A 83 -4.38 -4.22 47.48
C ALA A 83 -5.69 -4.65 48.19
N GLU A 84 -5.73 -4.55 49.52
CA GLU A 84 -6.89 -4.95 50.32
C GLU A 84 -8.13 -4.10 50.01
N ARG A 85 -7.93 -2.79 49.76
CA ARG A 85 -9.03 -1.89 49.40
C ARG A 85 -9.56 -2.22 48.00
N LEU A 86 -8.67 -2.51 47.05
CA LEU A 86 -9.07 -2.94 45.71
C LEU A 86 -9.88 -4.25 45.79
N GLN A 87 -9.36 -5.24 46.53
CA GLN A 87 -10.02 -6.53 46.71
C GLN A 87 -11.40 -6.41 47.38
N SER A 88 -11.53 -5.55 48.41
CA SER A 88 -12.80 -5.34 49.12
C SER A 88 -13.89 -4.67 48.28
N ARG A 89 -13.53 -3.93 47.22
CA ARG A 89 -14.48 -3.23 46.34
C ARG A 89 -14.82 -4.02 45.09
N LEU A 90 -14.01 -5.00 44.70
CA LEU A 90 -14.30 -5.87 43.58
C LEU A 90 -15.50 -6.77 43.92
N ARG A 91 -16.55 -6.71 43.08
CA ARG A 91 -17.78 -7.49 43.26
C ARG A 91 -17.82 -8.79 42.43
N ARG A 92 -16.76 -9.05 41.67
CA ARG A 92 -16.63 -10.20 40.78
C ARG A 92 -15.48 -11.11 41.22
N SER A 93 -15.46 -12.33 40.68
CA SER A 93 -14.30 -13.21 40.80
C SER A 93 -13.09 -12.62 40.06
N LEU A 94 -11.91 -12.79 40.67
CA LEU A 94 -10.65 -12.39 40.07
C LEU A 94 -10.13 -13.47 39.13
N THR A 95 -9.64 -13.04 37.98
CA THR A 95 -8.89 -13.91 37.08
C THR A 95 -7.52 -14.26 37.68
N SER A 96 -6.92 -15.37 37.24
CA SER A 96 -5.61 -15.81 37.72
C SER A 96 -4.52 -14.71 37.65
N PRO A 97 -4.37 -13.97 36.53
CA PRO A 97 -3.38 -12.87 36.45
C PRO A 97 -3.68 -11.70 37.42
N GLU A 98 -4.95 -11.43 37.71
CA GLU A 98 -5.35 -10.38 38.65
C GLU A 98 -5.06 -10.76 40.09
N GLN A 99 -5.19 -12.05 40.45
CA GLN A 99 -4.80 -12.54 41.76
C GLN A 99 -3.29 -12.41 41.98
N THR A 100 -2.48 -12.81 40.99
CA THR A 100 -1.02 -12.62 41.01
C THR A 100 -0.64 -11.15 41.10
N TYR A 101 -1.39 -10.28 40.40
CA TYR A 101 -1.19 -8.84 40.50
C TYR A 101 -1.44 -8.32 41.92
N LEU A 102 -2.56 -8.69 42.55
CA LEU A 102 -2.87 -8.22 43.90
C LEU A 102 -1.87 -8.71 44.95
N SER A 103 -1.38 -9.95 44.84
CA SER A 103 -0.30 -10.43 45.72
C SER A 103 0.99 -9.63 45.51
N PHE A 104 1.36 -9.38 44.25
CA PHE A 104 2.55 -8.60 43.92
C PHE A 104 2.43 -7.14 44.40
N LEU A 105 1.24 -6.54 44.28
CA LEU A 105 0.94 -5.20 44.80
C LEU A 105 1.03 -5.13 46.33
N LYS A 106 0.57 -6.16 47.03
CA LYS A 106 0.66 -6.21 48.50
C LYS A 106 2.11 -6.24 48.98
N GLU A 107 2.98 -6.93 48.26
CA GLU A 107 4.41 -7.04 48.58
C GLU A 107 5.19 -5.76 48.23
N HIS A 108 4.89 -5.16 47.07
CA HIS A 108 5.74 -4.12 46.49
C HIS A 108 5.15 -2.70 46.51
N GLY A 109 3.85 -2.55 46.79
CA GLY A 109 3.18 -1.27 46.90
C GLY A 109 3.05 -0.47 45.59
N PRO A 110 3.02 0.88 45.63
CA PRO A 110 2.72 1.73 44.48
C PRO A 110 3.56 1.53 43.20
N PRO A 111 4.86 1.14 43.26
CA PRO A 111 5.63 0.79 42.06
C PRO A 111 4.98 -0.31 41.21
N ALA A 112 4.34 -1.30 41.84
CA ALA A 112 3.61 -2.35 41.13
C ALA A 112 2.39 -1.80 40.39
N SER A 113 1.67 -0.84 40.96
CA SER A 113 0.54 -0.15 40.31
C SER A 113 0.98 0.62 39.07
N LYS A 114 2.18 1.22 39.09
CA LYS A 114 2.74 1.89 37.90
C LYS A 114 3.01 0.89 36.78
N LEU A 115 3.58 -0.26 37.09
CA LEU A 115 3.81 -1.31 36.09
C LEU A 115 2.49 -1.89 35.54
N TYR A 116 1.48 -2.04 36.39
CA TYR A 116 0.13 -2.44 35.98
C TYR A 116 -0.47 -1.47 34.96
N SER A 117 -0.32 -0.18 35.23
CA SER A 117 -0.76 0.90 34.33
C SER A 117 -0.07 0.84 32.96
N LEU A 118 1.22 0.46 32.93
CA LEU A 118 2.04 0.44 31.72
C LEU A 118 1.82 -0.80 30.85
N TYR A 119 1.80 -1.99 31.45
CA TYR A 119 1.82 -3.27 30.72
C TYR A 119 0.56 -4.12 30.86
N GLY A 120 -0.34 -3.76 31.78
CA GLY A 120 -1.60 -4.47 31.99
C GLY A 120 -1.45 -5.81 32.73
N PRO A 121 -2.57 -6.53 32.94
CA PRO A 121 -2.65 -7.69 33.85
C PRO A 121 -1.90 -8.94 33.37
N ALA A 122 -1.69 -9.11 32.06
CA ALA A 122 -1.15 -10.35 31.50
C ALA A 122 0.36 -10.58 31.76
N ALA A 123 1.10 -9.53 32.14
CA ALA A 123 2.56 -9.60 32.32
C ALA A 123 2.98 -10.01 33.75
N PHE A 124 2.07 -9.95 34.72
CA PHE A 124 2.35 -10.20 36.14
C PHE A 124 2.76 -11.62 36.54
N PRO A 125 2.35 -12.69 35.84
CA PRO A 125 2.83 -14.03 36.17
C PRO A 125 4.34 -14.23 36.04
N SER A 126 5.06 -13.30 35.40
CA SER A 126 6.48 -13.45 35.07
C SER A 126 7.40 -12.40 35.72
N TRP A 127 6.88 -11.52 36.57
CA TRP A 127 7.65 -10.44 37.18
C TRP A 127 8.15 -10.80 38.58
N THR A 128 9.37 -10.35 38.89
CA THR A 128 10.06 -10.65 40.15
C THR A 128 10.45 -9.41 40.95
N ASP A 129 10.85 -8.30 40.31
CA ASP A 129 11.21 -7.04 40.98
C ASP A 129 10.61 -5.83 40.23
N PRO A 130 9.84 -4.94 40.89
CA PRO A 130 9.33 -3.72 40.28
C PRO A 130 10.42 -2.74 39.80
N LYS A 131 11.63 -2.81 40.37
CA LYS A 131 12.76 -1.94 40.02
C LYS A 131 13.47 -2.39 38.74
N ASP A 132 13.31 -3.65 38.35
CA ASP A 132 13.86 -4.16 37.09
C ASP A 132 13.00 -3.73 35.90
N HIS A 133 13.17 -2.47 35.48
CA HIS A 133 12.41 -1.89 34.38
C HIS A 133 12.65 -2.63 33.05
N LEU A 134 13.86 -3.14 32.82
CA LEU A 134 14.22 -3.78 31.57
C LEU A 134 13.69 -5.21 31.52
N GLY A 135 13.84 -5.99 32.59
CA GLY A 135 13.26 -7.34 32.68
C GLY A 135 11.74 -7.30 32.54
N ASN A 136 11.07 -6.42 33.28
CA ASN A 136 9.61 -6.26 33.20
C ASN A 136 9.14 -5.86 31.79
N PHE A 137 9.89 -5.01 31.10
CA PHE A 137 9.61 -4.66 29.70
C PHE A 137 9.76 -5.85 28.76
N ILE A 138 10.82 -6.66 28.91
CA ILE A 138 11.05 -7.86 28.09
C ILE A 138 9.89 -8.86 28.26
N TYR A 139 9.40 -9.06 29.48
CA TYR A 139 8.25 -9.95 29.71
C TYR A 139 6.95 -9.41 29.13
N ALA A 140 6.81 -8.09 28.96
CA ALA A 140 5.65 -7.48 28.31
C ALA A 140 5.73 -7.50 26.76
N LEU A 141 6.93 -7.66 26.18
CA LEU A 141 7.14 -7.61 24.73
C LEU A 141 6.27 -8.59 23.94
N PRO A 142 6.08 -9.87 24.33
CA PRO A 142 5.22 -10.78 23.58
C PRO A 142 3.79 -10.24 23.42
N GLY A 143 3.22 -9.63 24.46
CA GLY A 143 1.87 -9.05 24.41
C GLY A 143 1.76 -7.84 23.47
N ILE A 144 2.86 -7.11 23.28
CA ILE A 144 2.95 -5.96 22.38
C ILE A 144 3.24 -6.43 20.94
N LEU A 145 4.22 -7.33 20.77
CA LEU A 145 4.75 -7.72 19.47
C LEU A 145 3.82 -8.68 18.71
N THR A 146 3.14 -9.59 19.42
CA THR A 146 2.24 -10.57 18.80
C THR A 146 1.18 -9.95 17.87
N PRO A 147 0.39 -8.94 18.29
CA PRO A 147 -0.59 -8.32 17.39
C PRO A 147 0.07 -7.62 16.18
N HIS A 148 1.25 -7.03 16.34
CA HIS A 148 2.00 -6.41 15.23
C HIS A 148 2.51 -7.45 14.23
N LEU A 149 3.05 -8.57 14.71
CA LEU A 149 3.50 -9.66 13.85
C LEU A 149 2.34 -10.31 13.11
N LEU A 150 1.19 -10.45 13.77
CA LEU A 150 -0.02 -10.95 13.14
C LEU A 150 -0.50 -10.00 12.04
N HIS A 151 -0.59 -8.70 12.32
CA HIS A 151 -0.96 -7.69 11.32
C HIS A 151 0.03 -7.67 10.16
N LEU A 152 1.34 -7.68 10.43
CA LEU A 152 2.38 -7.74 9.41
C LEU A 152 2.27 -9.01 8.53
N ALA A 153 1.96 -10.16 9.12
CA ALA A 153 1.75 -11.41 8.38
C ALA A 153 0.53 -11.31 7.44
N ILE A 154 -0.58 -10.75 7.94
CA ILE A 154 -1.78 -10.47 7.16
C ILE A 154 -1.45 -9.52 6.01
N MET A 155 -0.70 -8.45 6.26
CA MET A 155 -0.24 -7.51 5.24
C MET A 155 0.67 -8.19 4.20
N GLY A 156 1.47 -9.17 4.61
CA GLY A 156 2.25 -10.02 3.70
C GLY A 156 1.39 -10.85 2.76
N VAL A 157 0.27 -11.39 3.24
CA VAL A 157 -0.71 -12.12 2.42
C VAL A 157 -1.45 -11.18 1.46
N VAL A 158 -1.94 -10.04 1.98
CA VAL A 158 -2.66 -9.01 1.21
C VAL A 158 -1.78 -8.46 0.09
N THR A 159 -0.52 -8.14 0.38
CA THR A 159 0.46 -7.60 -0.58
C THR A 159 1.19 -8.66 -1.40
N GLY A 160 0.59 -9.86 -1.53
CA GLY A 160 1.08 -10.94 -2.39
C GLY A 160 1.01 -10.60 -3.89
N ARG A 161 0.78 -11.61 -4.75
CA ARG A 161 0.92 -11.48 -6.23
C ARG A 161 0.05 -10.40 -6.90
N GLN A 162 -0.97 -9.88 -6.23
CA GLN A 162 -1.91 -8.90 -6.78
C GLN A 162 -1.62 -7.46 -6.31
N ALA A 163 -1.00 -7.29 -5.14
CA ALA A 163 -0.70 -5.97 -4.54
C ALA A 163 0.78 -5.83 -4.16
N SER A 164 1.67 -6.59 -4.83
CA SER A 164 3.12 -6.63 -4.55
C SER A 164 3.79 -5.27 -4.62
N ARG A 165 3.32 -4.37 -5.50
CA ARG A 165 3.82 -2.99 -5.61
C ARG A 165 3.65 -2.18 -4.32
N PHE A 166 2.71 -2.55 -3.45
CA PHE A 166 2.45 -1.85 -2.20
C PHE A 166 3.14 -2.50 -0.99
N ARG A 167 3.80 -3.66 -1.18
CA ARG A 167 4.44 -4.43 -0.10
C ARG A 167 5.43 -3.60 0.71
N GLY A 168 6.30 -2.84 0.03
CA GLY A 168 7.29 -1.99 0.72
C GLY A 168 6.63 -0.94 1.62
N ARG A 169 5.58 -0.26 1.14
CA ARG A 169 4.85 0.76 1.89
C ARG A 169 4.08 0.15 3.06
N ALA A 170 3.44 -1.00 2.85
CA ALA A 170 2.73 -1.75 3.89
C ALA A 170 3.68 -2.18 5.03
N VAL A 171 4.81 -2.79 4.69
CA VAL A 171 5.81 -3.22 5.68
C VAL A 171 6.37 -2.01 6.45
N ALA A 172 6.70 -0.92 5.74
CA ALA A 172 7.17 0.30 6.38
C ALA A 172 6.13 0.88 7.36
N ALA A 173 4.84 0.89 6.99
CA ALA A 173 3.76 1.36 7.85
C ALA A 173 3.60 0.48 9.10
N CYS A 174 3.64 -0.85 8.98
CA CYS A 174 3.59 -1.76 10.13
C CYS A 174 4.80 -1.58 11.07
N ILE A 175 6.01 -1.43 10.52
CA ILE A 175 7.22 -1.17 11.32
C ILE A 175 7.12 0.18 12.02
N ALA A 176 6.64 1.22 11.33
CA ALA A 176 6.45 2.54 11.91
C ALA A 176 5.41 2.51 13.06
N LEU A 177 4.31 1.79 12.90
CA LEU A 177 3.31 1.58 13.96
C LEU A 177 3.92 0.90 15.18
N LEU A 178 4.63 -0.23 14.98
CA LEU A 178 5.32 -0.92 16.07
C LEU A 178 6.34 -0.01 16.77
N GLY A 179 7.17 0.69 16.00
CA GLY A 179 8.16 1.64 16.53
C GLY A 179 7.52 2.77 17.34
N SER A 180 6.39 3.32 16.86
CA SER A 180 5.66 4.37 17.57
C SER A 180 5.09 3.90 18.90
N GLU A 181 4.60 2.65 18.98
CA GLU A 181 4.09 2.08 20.23
C GLU A 181 5.22 1.79 21.23
N LEU A 182 6.32 1.20 20.76
CA LEU A 182 7.50 0.97 21.61
C LEU A 182 8.06 2.30 22.16
N PHE A 183 8.10 3.34 21.33
CA PHE A 183 8.50 4.68 21.75
C PHE A 183 7.54 5.28 22.78
N TYR A 184 6.22 5.13 22.56
CA TYR A 184 5.18 5.60 23.49
C TYR A 184 5.27 4.92 24.87
N LEU A 185 5.55 3.61 24.89
CA LEU A 185 5.74 2.83 26.12
C LEU A 185 7.05 3.19 26.82
N HIS A 186 8.14 3.34 26.07
CA HIS A 186 9.44 3.72 26.61
C HIS A 186 9.41 5.06 27.35
N ARG A 187 8.61 6.03 26.87
CA ARG A 187 8.44 7.33 27.55
C ARG A 187 7.79 7.25 28.95
N GLY A 188 7.27 6.10 29.39
CA GLY A 188 7.08 5.75 30.80
C GLY A 188 6.12 6.59 31.68
N GLU A 189 5.59 7.71 31.18
CA GLU A 189 4.80 8.66 31.98
C GLU A 189 3.33 8.70 31.54
N GLY A 190 2.41 8.42 32.46
CA GLY A 190 0.97 8.52 32.25
C GLY A 190 0.15 7.38 32.85
N GLU A 191 -1.11 7.67 33.16
CA GLU A 191 -2.06 6.69 33.71
C GLU A 191 -2.75 5.88 32.60
N PHE A 192 -2.85 4.59 32.84
CA PHE A 192 -3.54 3.57 32.05
C PHE A 192 -3.05 3.48 30.59
N LYS A 193 -1.73 3.57 30.39
CA LYS A 193 -1.10 3.50 29.07
C LYS A 193 -1.41 2.21 28.32
N PHE A 194 -1.46 1.08 29.01
CA PHE A 194 -1.75 -0.21 28.38
C PHE A 194 -3.09 -0.19 27.61
N TRP A 195 -4.16 0.27 28.27
CA TRP A 195 -5.50 0.33 27.67
C TRP A 195 -5.56 1.35 26.53
N LYS A 196 -5.02 2.55 26.74
CA LYS A 196 -4.96 3.59 25.69
C LYS A 196 -4.14 3.12 24.48
N GLY A 197 -2.98 2.52 24.72
CA GLY A 197 -2.09 1.99 23.71
C GLY A 197 -2.74 0.88 22.90
N ARG A 198 -3.50 -0.01 23.54
CA ARG A 198 -4.30 -1.04 22.84
C ARG A 198 -5.30 -0.43 21.87
N VAL A 199 -6.06 0.59 22.28
CA VAL A 199 -7.02 1.25 21.40
C VAL A 199 -6.32 1.94 20.23
N VAL A 200 -5.27 2.70 20.50
CA VAL A 200 -4.47 3.38 19.47
C VAL A 200 -3.85 2.38 18.48
N ARG A 201 -3.34 1.24 18.97
CA ARG A 201 -2.78 0.17 18.11
C ARG A 201 -3.84 -0.38 17.16
N LEU A 202 -5.02 -0.74 17.67
CA LEU A 202 -6.10 -1.30 16.86
C LEU A 202 -6.65 -0.29 15.84
N LEU A 203 -6.78 0.98 16.23
CA LEU A 203 -7.12 2.06 15.30
C LEU A 203 -6.03 2.28 14.25
N GLY A 204 -4.76 2.16 14.65
CA GLY A 204 -3.62 2.21 13.74
C GLY A 204 -3.66 1.12 12.67
N PHE A 205 -3.98 -0.12 13.06
CA PHE A 205 -4.19 -1.23 12.12
C PHE A 205 -5.32 -0.94 11.13
N ALA A 206 -6.49 -0.54 11.63
CA ALA A 206 -7.62 -0.16 10.79
C ALA A 206 -7.26 0.99 9.82
N GLY A 207 -6.52 1.99 10.29
CA GLY A 207 -6.06 3.10 9.47
C GLY A 207 -5.13 2.66 8.33
N VAL A 208 -4.15 1.82 8.61
CA VAL A 208 -3.25 1.26 7.58
C VAL A 208 -4.03 0.43 6.57
N ASP A 209 -4.99 -0.37 7.03
CA ASP A 209 -5.80 -1.23 6.17
C ASP A 209 -6.69 -0.42 5.22
N VAL A 210 -7.33 0.64 5.73
CA VAL A 210 -8.17 1.56 4.94
C VAL A 210 -7.33 2.31 3.91
N ILE A 211 -6.17 2.84 4.30
CA ILE A 211 -5.28 3.56 3.38
C ILE A 211 -4.81 2.62 2.26
N LEU A 212 -4.35 1.42 2.61
CA LEU A 212 -3.90 0.45 1.63
C LEU A 212 -5.05 -0.02 0.72
N GLY A 213 -6.22 -0.29 1.29
CA GLY A 213 -7.43 -0.67 0.55
C GLY A 213 -7.82 0.42 -0.44
N GLY A 214 -7.81 1.69 -0.02
CA GLY A 214 -8.04 2.85 -0.88
C GLY A 214 -7.01 2.94 -2.02
N MET A 215 -5.72 2.75 -1.73
CA MET A 215 -4.68 2.71 -2.76
C MET A 215 -4.90 1.58 -3.78
N VAL A 216 -5.34 0.40 -3.32
CA VAL A 216 -5.64 -0.74 -4.21
C VAL A 216 -6.86 -0.44 -5.10
N LEU A 217 -7.89 0.21 -4.57
CA LEU A 217 -9.09 0.61 -5.31
C LEU A 217 -8.78 1.70 -6.35
N LEU A 218 -8.11 2.79 -5.95
CA LEU A 218 -7.74 3.87 -6.88
C LEU A 218 -6.86 3.36 -8.02
N ALA A 219 -5.94 2.46 -7.69
CA ALA A 219 -5.03 1.92 -8.68
C ALA A 219 -5.66 0.82 -9.57
N ARG A 220 -6.91 0.44 -9.32
CA ARG A 220 -7.76 -0.31 -10.26
C ARG A 220 -8.38 0.65 -11.29
N GLU A 221 -8.93 1.77 -10.86
CA GLU A 221 -9.61 2.73 -11.73
C GLU A 221 -8.65 3.36 -12.75
N GLY A 222 -7.47 3.84 -12.31
CA GLY A 222 -6.53 4.54 -13.18
C GLY A 222 -5.81 3.70 -14.25
N VAL A 223 -5.80 2.36 -14.13
CA VAL A 223 -5.13 1.45 -15.10
C VAL A 223 -6.14 0.74 -16.00
N SER A 224 -7.33 0.41 -15.49
CA SER A 224 -8.35 -0.29 -16.29
C SER A 224 -8.83 0.61 -17.43
N GLU A 225 -9.16 1.86 -17.15
CA GLU A 225 -9.79 2.76 -18.12
C GLU A 225 -8.84 3.11 -19.29
N ARG A 226 -7.56 3.35 -19.00
CA ARG A 226 -6.56 3.67 -20.04
C ARG A 226 -6.21 2.46 -20.92
N VAL A 227 -6.18 1.25 -20.36
CA VAL A 227 -5.85 0.04 -21.11
C VAL A 227 -7.04 -0.44 -21.94
N GLU A 228 -8.26 -0.26 -21.43
CA GLU A 228 -9.50 -0.63 -22.12
C GLU A 228 -9.74 0.28 -23.33
N GLY A 229 -9.53 1.61 -23.21
CA GLY A 229 -9.64 2.52 -24.35
C GLY A 229 -8.63 2.25 -25.48
N VAL A 230 -7.37 1.94 -25.15
CA VAL A 230 -6.35 1.60 -26.16
C VAL A 230 -6.66 0.25 -26.82
N ARG A 231 -7.12 -0.73 -26.04
CA ARG A 231 -7.49 -2.05 -26.55
C ARG A 231 -8.70 -1.96 -27.48
N ASP A 232 -9.74 -1.23 -27.10
CA ASP A 232 -10.96 -1.08 -27.89
C ASP A 232 -10.66 -0.34 -29.20
N GLY A 233 -9.78 0.68 -29.14
CA GLY A 233 -9.26 1.35 -30.33
C GLY A 233 -8.49 0.39 -31.26
N MET A 234 -7.61 -0.44 -30.71
CA MET A 234 -6.82 -1.41 -31.48
C MET A 234 -7.68 -2.53 -32.06
N GLU A 235 -8.69 -2.99 -31.32
CA GLU A 235 -9.64 -4.00 -31.79
C GLU A 235 -10.54 -3.46 -32.90
N GLY A 236 -10.96 -2.20 -32.79
CA GLY A 236 -11.64 -1.47 -33.87
C GLY A 236 -10.77 -1.37 -35.13
N LEU A 237 -9.50 -1.00 -34.98
CA LEU A 237 -8.53 -0.93 -36.08
C LEU A 237 -8.32 -2.29 -36.78
N VAL A 238 -8.18 -3.37 -36.01
CA VAL A 238 -8.04 -4.73 -36.57
C VAL A 238 -9.30 -5.15 -37.32
N LYS A 239 -10.50 -4.82 -36.82
CA LYS A 239 -11.76 -5.09 -37.51
C LYS A 239 -11.85 -4.32 -38.83
N THR A 240 -11.49 -3.04 -38.84
CA THR A 240 -11.46 -2.22 -40.06
C THR A 240 -10.44 -2.76 -41.06
N LEU A 241 -9.23 -3.13 -40.62
CA LEU A 241 -8.20 -3.71 -41.50
C LEU A 241 -8.63 -5.06 -42.10
N ARG A 242 -9.30 -5.91 -41.31
CA ARG A 242 -9.87 -7.17 -41.82
C ARG A 242 -11.00 -6.92 -42.81
N GLY A 243 -11.87 -5.95 -42.54
CA GLY A 243 -12.94 -5.53 -43.46
C GLY A 243 -12.38 -5.01 -44.78
N LEU A 244 -11.39 -4.11 -44.71
CA LEU A 244 -10.70 -3.56 -45.87
C LEU A 244 -9.97 -4.65 -46.67
N GLY A 245 -9.31 -5.59 -45.98
CA GLY A 245 -8.68 -6.74 -46.60
C GLY A 245 -9.68 -7.64 -47.33
N CYS A 246 -10.86 -7.85 -46.76
CA CYS A 246 -11.94 -8.60 -47.41
C CYS A 246 -12.46 -7.89 -48.66
N VAL A 247 -12.69 -6.57 -48.60
CA VAL A 247 -13.12 -5.76 -49.74
C VAL A 247 -12.06 -5.79 -50.85
N ARG A 248 -10.78 -5.52 -50.52
CA ARG A 248 -9.68 -5.57 -51.48
C ARG A 248 -9.55 -6.95 -52.13
N ASN A 249 -9.64 -8.02 -51.35
CA ASN A 249 -9.57 -9.38 -51.88
C ASN A 249 -10.77 -9.70 -52.80
N THR A 250 -11.96 -9.22 -52.45
CA THR A 250 -13.17 -9.34 -53.29
C THR A 250 -13.01 -8.59 -54.61
N VAL A 251 -12.47 -7.37 -54.60
CA VAL A 251 -12.20 -6.57 -55.80
C VAL A 251 -11.18 -7.25 -56.69
N VAL A 252 -10.06 -7.72 -56.14
CA VAL A 252 -9.02 -8.43 -56.90
C VAL A 252 -9.56 -9.74 -57.49
N ARG A 253 -10.42 -10.47 -56.78
CA ARG A 253 -10.96 -11.75 -57.27
C ARG A 253 -12.04 -11.60 -58.34
N SER A 254 -12.80 -10.50 -58.36
CA SER A 254 -13.88 -10.28 -59.33
C SER A 254 -13.39 -9.48 -60.55
N SER A 255 -13.45 -10.08 -61.74
CA SER A 255 -13.04 -9.40 -62.99
C SER A 255 -13.83 -8.12 -63.26
N LYS A 256 -15.13 -8.09 -62.92
CA LYS A 256 -16.00 -6.93 -63.09
C LYS A 256 -15.65 -5.78 -62.14
N LEU A 257 -15.28 -6.07 -60.90
CA LEU A 257 -14.88 -5.05 -59.93
C LEU A 257 -13.49 -4.52 -60.22
N ARG A 258 -12.56 -5.39 -60.64
CA ARG A 258 -11.22 -5.01 -61.07
C ARG A 258 -11.25 -4.06 -62.28
N GLY A 259 -12.13 -4.32 -63.25
CA GLY A 259 -12.33 -3.43 -64.39
C GLY A 259 -12.81 -2.04 -63.99
N ARG A 260 -13.76 -1.94 -63.05
CA ARG A 260 -14.25 -0.66 -62.52
C ARG A 260 -13.23 0.09 -61.67
N GLU A 261 -12.40 -0.63 -60.90
CA GLU A 261 -11.27 -0.02 -60.18
C GLU A 261 -10.27 0.60 -61.17
N GLY A 262 -9.93 -0.12 -62.25
CA GLY A 262 -9.06 0.39 -63.32
C GLY A 262 -9.64 1.62 -64.01
N GLU A 263 -10.90 1.55 -64.45
CA GLU A 263 -11.61 2.67 -65.09
C GLU A 263 -11.70 3.90 -64.17
N PHE A 264 -11.93 3.70 -62.88
CA PHE A 264 -11.90 4.78 -61.88
C PHE A 264 -10.52 5.43 -61.79
N TRP A 265 -9.44 4.64 -61.68
CA TRP A 265 -8.09 5.19 -61.59
C TRP A 265 -7.62 5.86 -62.88
N GLU A 266 -8.00 5.34 -64.04
CA GLU A 266 -7.74 5.99 -65.34
C GLU A 266 -8.46 7.34 -65.41
N THR A 267 -9.75 7.37 -65.05
CA THR A 267 -10.56 8.60 -65.01
C THR A 267 -10.00 9.61 -64.01
N GLU A 268 -9.64 9.19 -62.79
CA GLU A 268 -9.04 10.07 -61.77
C GLU A 268 -7.68 10.58 -62.20
N THR A 269 -6.87 9.76 -62.88
CA THR A 269 -5.56 10.18 -63.41
C THR A 269 -5.72 11.21 -64.53
N ASP A 270 -6.68 11.02 -65.42
CA ASP A 270 -6.98 11.97 -66.50
C ASP A 270 -7.64 13.25 -65.97
N LEU A 271 -8.51 13.15 -64.96
CA LEU A 271 -9.10 14.30 -64.26
C LEU A 271 -8.02 15.10 -63.52
N MET A 272 -7.15 14.43 -62.77
CA MET A 272 -6.03 15.06 -62.09
C MET A 272 -5.05 15.68 -63.08
N ARG A 273 -4.76 15.01 -64.20
CA ARG A 273 -3.94 15.60 -65.28
C ARG A 273 -4.57 16.89 -65.80
N GLY A 274 -5.88 16.91 -66.06
CA GLY A 274 -6.61 18.12 -66.47
C GLY A 274 -6.65 19.22 -65.39
N VAL A 275 -6.68 18.85 -64.10
CA VAL A 275 -6.58 19.79 -62.97
C VAL A 275 -5.17 20.38 -62.86
N PHE A 276 -4.12 19.58 -63.07
CA PHE A 276 -2.72 20.03 -63.12
C PHE A 276 -2.36 20.82 -64.38
N GLU A 277 -3.12 20.68 -65.46
CA GLU A 277 -2.99 21.50 -66.68
C GLU A 277 -3.63 22.88 -66.53
N ASN A 278 -4.47 23.09 -65.52
CA ASN A 278 -5.13 24.36 -65.28
C ASN A 278 -4.18 25.35 -64.56
N GLU A 279 -3.72 26.37 -65.27
CA GLU A 279 -2.73 27.33 -64.77
C GLU A 279 -3.13 27.97 -63.42
N GLY A 280 -4.43 28.16 -63.17
CA GLY A 280 -4.94 28.69 -61.90
C GLY A 280 -4.69 27.77 -60.70
N VAL A 281 -4.76 26.44 -60.88
CA VAL A 281 -4.52 25.46 -59.81
C VAL A 281 -3.03 25.27 -59.56
N VAL A 282 -2.20 25.31 -60.61
CA VAL A 282 -0.74 25.29 -60.49
C VAL A 282 -0.22 26.53 -59.75
N VAL A 283 -0.79 27.71 -60.03
CA VAL A 283 -0.47 28.96 -59.33
C VAL A 283 -0.97 28.93 -57.88
N ALA A 284 -2.17 28.39 -57.62
CA ALA A 284 -2.68 28.23 -56.26
C ALA A 284 -1.85 27.22 -55.44
N GLN A 285 -1.44 26.09 -56.02
CA GLN A 285 -0.59 25.09 -55.37
C GLN A 285 0.82 25.64 -55.09
N LYS A 286 1.41 26.39 -56.02
CA LYS A 286 2.68 27.11 -55.79
C LYS A 286 2.53 28.20 -54.70
N GLY A 287 1.38 28.87 -54.65
CA GLY A 287 1.05 29.85 -53.61
C GLY A 287 0.87 29.23 -52.23
N VAL A 288 0.33 28.01 -52.14
CA VAL A 288 0.23 27.24 -50.88
C VAL A 288 1.58 26.65 -50.50
N LEU A 289 2.31 26.01 -51.42
CA LEU A 289 3.66 25.47 -51.17
C LEU A 289 4.66 26.56 -50.74
N GLY A 290 4.53 27.79 -51.26
CA GLY A 290 5.33 28.93 -50.82
C GLY A 290 4.92 29.54 -49.48
N ARG A 291 3.76 29.12 -48.94
CA ARG A 291 3.22 29.53 -47.63
C ARG A 291 3.23 28.41 -46.59
N ILE A 292 3.67 27.21 -46.95
CA ILE A 292 3.92 26.15 -45.97
C ILE A 292 5.15 26.59 -45.18
N ASP A 293 4.90 26.98 -43.94
CA ASP A 293 5.93 27.24 -42.96
C ASP A 293 6.59 25.90 -42.57
N LEU A 294 7.66 25.56 -43.31
CA LEU A 294 8.45 24.36 -43.05
C LEU A 294 9.11 24.39 -41.67
N GLU A 295 9.24 25.58 -41.08
CA GLU A 295 9.78 25.80 -39.74
C GLU A 295 8.72 25.46 -38.68
N GLY A 296 7.49 25.96 -38.86
CA GLY A 296 6.33 25.60 -38.04
C GLY A 296 5.98 24.10 -38.08
N VAL A 297 6.03 23.47 -39.25
CA VAL A 297 5.80 22.00 -39.37
C VAL A 297 6.92 21.21 -38.67
N ARG A 298 8.15 21.71 -38.70
CA ARG A 298 9.29 21.09 -37.99
C ARG A 298 9.19 21.28 -36.47
N GLU A 299 8.68 22.43 -36.03
CA GLU A 299 8.42 22.74 -34.62
C GLU A 299 7.28 21.88 -34.09
N GLU A 300 6.18 21.72 -34.83
CA GLU A 300 5.03 20.86 -34.46
C GLU A 300 5.42 19.37 -34.44
N ALA A 301 6.26 18.94 -35.39
CA ALA A 301 6.84 17.59 -35.36
C ALA A 301 7.83 17.42 -34.19
N GLY A 302 8.58 18.47 -33.84
CA GLY A 302 9.45 18.54 -32.67
C GLY A 302 8.66 18.42 -31.37
N GLU A 303 7.61 19.21 -31.20
CA GLU A 303 6.69 19.15 -30.05
C GLU A 303 6.00 17.79 -29.94
N LEU A 304 5.61 17.17 -31.06
CA LEU A 304 5.05 15.82 -31.03
C LEU A 304 6.09 14.80 -30.56
N VAL A 305 7.31 14.87 -31.08
CA VAL A 305 8.43 13.99 -30.67
C VAL A 305 8.82 14.24 -29.22
N ASP A 306 8.85 15.49 -28.75
CA ASP A 306 9.11 15.87 -27.37
C ASP A 306 7.93 15.56 -26.44
N SER A 307 6.69 15.52 -26.91
CA SER A 307 5.56 15.02 -26.13
C SER A 307 5.65 13.49 -25.93
N LEU A 308 6.22 12.79 -26.91
CA LEU A 308 6.41 11.36 -26.90
C LEU A 308 7.69 10.96 -26.13
N LEU A 309 8.74 11.78 -26.18
CA LEU A 309 10.02 11.55 -25.51
C LEU A 309 10.12 12.25 -24.15
N GLY A 310 9.64 13.47 -23.99
CA GLY A 310 9.59 14.24 -22.74
C GLY A 310 8.63 13.69 -21.69
N ARG A 311 7.72 12.79 -22.08
CA ARG A 311 6.99 11.92 -21.13
C ARG A 311 7.90 10.89 -20.44
N ARG A 312 9.19 10.81 -20.82
CA ARG A 312 10.18 9.90 -20.26
C ARG A 312 11.13 10.55 -19.26
N ASP A 313 11.22 11.87 -19.21
CA ASP A 313 12.20 12.61 -18.37
C ASP A 313 11.56 13.50 -17.28
N GLY A 314 10.39 13.09 -16.79
CA GLY A 314 9.76 13.66 -15.59
C GLY A 314 10.15 12.94 -14.31
N THR A 315 11.45 12.81 -14.02
CA THR A 315 11.95 12.45 -12.68
C THR A 315 13.15 13.32 -12.32
N SER A 316 12.87 14.41 -11.62
CA SER A 316 13.74 14.94 -10.57
C SER A 316 12.99 14.83 -9.25
#